data_AF-A0AAP8N666-F1
#
_entry.id   AF-A0AAP8N666-F1
#
_cell.length_a   1.000
_cell.length_b   1.000
_cell.length_c   1.000
_cell.angle_alpha   90.00
_cell.angle_beta   90.00
_cell.angle_gamma   90.00
#
_symmetry.space_group_name_H-M   'P 1'
#
loop_
_entity.id
_entity.type
_entity.pdbx_description
1 polymer ?
#
loop_
_entity_poly.entity_id
_entity_poly.type
_entity_poly.pdbx_seq_one_letter_code
_entity_poly.pdbx_strand_id
1 'polypeptide(L)'
;VVDIKDMFIDIGASSKEEALEFGVRPGDQVVPFFEFQTMKNEKLLLAKAWDNRIGCAIAIDVLEQLQNQSHPNIVFGVGTVQE
;
A
#
# COMPACT_ATOMS: atom_id res chain seq x y z
N VAL A 1 12.34 12.49 20.81
CA VAL A 1 11.93 12.04 19.47
C VAL A 1 13.19 12.02 18.62
N VAL A 2 13.42 10.97 17.83
CA VAL A 2 14.59 10.87 16.93
C VAL A 2 14.23 11.56 15.62
N ASP A 3 15.14 12.37 15.06
CA ASP A 3 14.94 12.96 13.73
C ASP A 3 15.04 11.86 12.66
N ILE A 4 14.19 11.91 11.62
CA ILE A 4 14.12 10.86 10.59
C ILE A 4 15.49 10.62 9.91
N LYS A 5 16.28 11.68 9.70
CA LYS A 5 17.61 11.59 9.09
C LYS A 5 18.62 10.78 9.92
N ASP A 6 18.37 10.61 11.21
CA ASP A 6 19.22 9.88 12.14
C ASP A 6 18.71 8.44 12.36
N MET A 7 17.63 8.03 11.69
CA MET A 7 17.09 6.67 11.71
C MET A 7 17.80 5.76 10.71
N PHE A 8 17.72 4.45 10.94
CA PHE A 8 18.24 3.40 10.06
C PHE A 8 17.32 2.17 10.08
N ILE A 9 17.47 1.30 9.09
CA ILE A 9 16.78 0.00 9.02
C ILE A 9 17.82 -1.08 9.30
N ASP A 10 17.54 -1.89 10.33
CA ASP A 10 18.34 -3.08 10.63
C ASP A 10 17.74 -4.29 9.90
N ILE A 11 18.55 -4.96 9.10
CA ILE A 11 18.20 -6.18 8.36
C ILE A 11 18.98 -7.40 8.87
N GLY A 12 19.69 -7.27 9.99
CA GLY A 12 20.52 -8.31 10.59
C GLY A 12 21.88 -8.51 9.91
N ALA A 13 22.29 -7.63 9.01
CA ALA A 13 23.60 -7.70 8.36
C ALA A 13 24.71 -7.15 9.27
N SER A 14 25.85 -7.83 9.30
CA SER A 14 27.04 -7.50 10.07
C SER A 14 28.10 -6.77 9.24
N SER A 15 27.94 -6.69 7.91
CA SER A 15 28.83 -5.94 7.03
C SER A 15 28.10 -5.38 5.80
N LYS A 16 28.75 -4.44 5.11
CA LYS A 16 28.25 -3.89 3.85
C LYS A 16 28.18 -4.97 2.77
N GLU A 17 29.18 -5.83 2.71
CA GLU A 17 29.30 -6.92 1.74
C GLU A 17 28.13 -7.90 1.91
N GLU A 18 27.80 -8.26 3.15
CA GLU A 18 26.67 -9.14 3.46
C GLU A 18 25.32 -8.52 3.05
N ALA A 19 25.10 -7.23 3.34
CA ALA A 19 23.91 -6.53 2.88
C ALA A 19 23.80 -6.49 1.34
N LEU A 20 24.93 -6.36 0.63
CA LEU A 20 24.97 -6.42 -0.83
C LEU A 20 24.70 -7.85 -1.35
N GLU A 21 25.15 -8.89 -0.65
CA GLU A 21 24.86 -10.29 -0.94
C GLU A 21 23.38 -10.64 -0.74
N PHE A 22 22.72 -10.04 0.27
CA PHE A 22 21.26 -10.14 0.44
C PHE A 22 20.47 -9.51 -0.73
N GLY A 23 21.15 -8.72 -1.57
CA GLY A 23 20.58 -8.12 -2.77
C GLY A 23 20.23 -6.64 -2.65
N VAL A 24 20.47 -6.00 -1.50
CA VAL A 24 20.08 -4.60 -1.25
C VAL A 24 20.88 -3.63 -2.12
N ARG A 25 20.22 -2.65 -2.73
CA ARG A 25 20.82 -1.60 -3.56
C ARG A 25 20.24 -0.22 -3.23
N PRO A 26 21.01 0.87 -3.39
CA PRO A 26 20.45 2.22 -3.35
C PRO A 26 19.34 2.38 -4.40
N GLY A 27 18.16 2.81 -3.96
CA GLY A 27 16.97 2.95 -4.81
C GLY A 27 15.91 1.86 -4.62
N ASP A 28 16.20 0.81 -3.86
CA ASP A 28 15.20 -0.22 -3.53
C ASP A 28 14.02 0.37 -2.75
N GLN A 29 12.80 -0.06 -3.11
CA GLN A 29 11.60 0.37 -2.42
C GLN A 29 11.48 -0.29 -1.05
N VAL A 30 11.19 0.51 -0.02
CA VAL A 30 10.88 0.03 1.33
C VAL A 30 9.43 0.35 1.64
N VAL A 31 8.68 -0.63 2.15
CA VAL A 31 7.27 -0.48 2.55
C VAL A 31 7.06 -0.99 3.96
N PRO A 32 6.13 -0.40 4.74
CA PRO A 32 5.73 -0.97 6.02
C PRO A 32 5.18 -2.39 5.84
N PHE A 33 5.57 -3.30 6.74
CA PHE A 33 4.96 -4.61 6.85
C PHE A 33 3.81 -4.57 7.86
N PHE A 34 2.64 -5.06 7.46
CA PHE A 34 1.47 -5.22 8.34
C PHE A 34 0.51 -6.25 7.72
N GLU A 35 0.02 -7.19 8.53
CA GLU A 35 -0.95 -8.20 8.09
C GLU A 35 -2.37 -7.61 8.12
N PHE A 36 -3.16 -7.88 7.08
CA PHE A 36 -4.58 -7.49 7.09
C PHE A 36 -5.32 -8.28 8.17
N GLN A 37 -6.10 -7.59 9.00
CA GLN A 37 -6.89 -8.22 10.05
C GLN A 37 -8.27 -7.60 10.14
N THR A 38 -9.26 -8.44 10.33
CA THR A 38 -10.60 -8.03 10.77
C THR A 38 -10.60 -7.94 12.29
N MET A 39 -11.04 -6.82 12.84
CA MET A 39 -11.10 -6.62 14.29
C MET A 39 -12.29 -7.38 14.90
N LYS A 40 -12.38 -7.40 16.24
CA LYS A 40 -13.50 -8.05 16.95
C LYS A 40 -14.88 -7.54 16.51
N ASN A 41 -14.99 -6.25 16.17
CA ASN A 41 -16.11 -5.75 15.39
C ASN A 41 -15.76 -5.93 13.93
N GLU A 42 -16.44 -6.85 13.24
CA GLU A 42 -16.12 -7.23 11.85
C GLU A 42 -16.26 -6.08 10.84
N LYS A 43 -16.91 -4.98 11.24
CA LYS A 43 -16.99 -3.75 10.43
C LYS A 43 -15.72 -2.89 10.47
N LEU A 44 -14.78 -3.21 11.37
CA LEU A 44 -13.51 -2.50 11.53
C LEU A 44 -12.38 -3.36 10.99
N LEU A 45 -11.69 -2.84 9.99
CA LEU A 45 -10.64 -3.54 9.26
C LEU A 45 -9.29 -2.83 9.47
N LEU A 46 -8.26 -3.59 9.82
CA LEU A 46 -6.93 -3.07 10.12
C LEU A 46 -5.94 -3.58 9.06
N ALA A 47 -5.29 -2.65 8.36
CA ALA A 47 -4.37 -2.97 7.27
C ALA A 47 -3.40 -1.82 6.99
N LYS A 48 -2.29 -2.11 6.31
CA LYS A 48 -1.46 -1.07 5.68
C LYS A 48 -2.09 -0.56 4.38
N ALA A 49 -1.71 0.65 3.99
CA ALA A 49 -2.06 1.24 2.69
C ALA A 49 -3.58 1.37 2.45
N TRP A 50 -4.37 1.58 3.51
CA TRP A 50 -5.75 2.04 3.35
C TRP A 50 -5.80 3.30 2.49
N ASP A 51 -4.90 4.23 2.78
CA ASP A 51 -4.54 5.35 1.92
C ASP A 51 -3.64 4.87 0.75
N ASN A 52 -4.11 4.85 -0.50
CA ASN A 52 -5.51 5.01 -0.92
C ASN A 52 -6.07 3.78 -1.65
N ARG A 53 -5.75 2.57 -1.16
CA ARG A 53 -6.33 1.34 -1.73
C ARG A 53 -7.83 1.27 -1.52
N ILE A 54 -8.38 1.94 -0.51
CA ILE A 54 -9.84 2.05 -0.38
C ILE A 54 -10.46 2.83 -1.55
N GLY A 55 -9.81 3.90 -2.01
CA GLY A 55 -10.26 4.66 -3.19
C GLY A 55 -10.24 3.79 -4.45
N CYS A 56 -9.18 2.99 -4.65
CA CYS A 56 -9.11 2.03 -5.75
C CYS A 56 -10.24 0.99 -5.67
N ALA A 57 -10.52 0.45 -4.48
CA ALA A 57 -11.62 -0.51 -4.28
C ALA A 57 -12.98 0.12 -4.61
N ILE A 58 -13.24 1.35 -4.16
CA ILE A 58 -14.47 2.08 -4.48
C ILE A 58 -14.63 2.28 -5.99
N ALA A 59 -13.56 2.65 -6.70
CA ALA A 59 -13.62 2.84 -8.15
C ALA A 59 -13.98 1.53 -8.88
N ILE A 60 -13.46 0.40 -8.42
CA ILE A 60 -13.80 -0.93 -8.93
C ILE A 60 -15.26 -1.26 -8.64
N ASP A 61 -15.70 -1.18 -7.38
CA ASP A 61 -17.06 -1.51 -6.95
C ASP A 61 -18.12 -0.67 -7.68
N VAL A 62 -17.84 0.62 -7.94
CA VAL A 62 -18.74 1.49 -8.72
C VAL A 62 -18.86 1.01 -10.16
N LEU A 63 -17.75 0.68 -10.82
CA LEU A 63 -17.79 0.19 -12.20
C LEU A 63 -18.49 -1.16 -12.33
N GLU A 64 -18.28 -2.07 -11.38
CA GLU A 64 -18.99 -3.36 -11.32
C GLU A 64 -20.50 -3.17 -11.14
N GLN A 65 -20.92 -2.25 -10.27
CA GLN A 65 -22.34 -1.96 -10.06
C GLN A 65 -23.00 -1.27 -11.27
N LEU A 66 -22.28 -0.35 -11.93
CA LEU A 66 -22.78 0.35 -13.12
C LEU A 66 -22.92 -0.58 -14.33
N GLN A 67 -22.18 -1.69 -14.40
CA GLN A 67 -22.30 -2.67 -15.49
C GLN A 67 -23.75 -3.14 -15.70
N ASN A 68 -24.52 -3.26 -14.61
CA ASN A 68 -25.90 -3.74 -14.65
C ASN A 68 -26.94 -2.61 -14.63
N GLN A 69 -26.53 -1.35 -14.84
CA GLN A 69 -27.42 -0.19 -14.85
C GLN A 69 -27.30 0.62 -16.14
N SER A 70 -28.42 1.10 -16.65
CA SER A 70 -28.40 2.10 -17.71
C SER A 70 -28.08 3.47 -17.11
N HIS A 71 -27.07 4.15 -17.65
CA HIS A 71 -26.73 5.52 -17.28
C HIS A 71 -26.37 6.35 -18.51
N PRO A 72 -26.68 7.66 -18.54
CA PRO A 72 -26.50 8.51 -19.73
C PRO A 72 -25.08 9.08 -19.86
N ASN A 73 -24.08 8.43 -19.27
CA ASN A 73 -22.73 8.98 -19.07
C ASN A 73 -21.64 7.96 -19.45
N ILE A 74 -20.40 8.42 -19.59
CA ILE A 74 -19.21 7.56 -19.64
C ILE A 74 -18.45 7.76 -18.33
N VAL A 75 -18.16 6.67 -17.62
CA VAL A 75 -17.50 6.71 -16.31
C VAL A 75 -16.08 6.14 -16.44
N PHE A 76 -15.11 6.81 -15.82
CA PHE A 76 -13.71 6.40 -15.79
C PHE A 76 -13.29 6.09 -14.34
N GLY A 77 -13.02 4.83 -14.04
CA GLY A 77 -12.33 4.45 -12.80
C GLY A 77 -10.82 4.52 -13.02
N VAL A 78 -10.11 5.30 -12.21
CA VAL A 78 -8.68 5.58 -12.40
C VAL A 78 -7.90 5.26 -11.13
N GLY A 79 -6.85 4.46 -11.27
CA GLY A 79 -5.80 4.32 -10.27
C GLY A 79 -4.62 5.20 -10.65
N THR A 80 -4.48 6.36 -9.99
CA THR A 80 -3.35 7.26 -10.22
C THR A 80 -2.07 6.73 -9.55
N VAL A 81 -0.92 7.27 -9.96
CA VAL A 81 0.39 6.96 -9.38
C VAL A 81 1.02 8.25 -8.87
N GLN A 82 1.86 8.14 -7.83
CA GLN A 82 2.57 9.29 -7.23
C GLN A 82 1.62 10.44 -6.86
N GLU A 83 0.55 10.11 -6.14
CA GLU A 83 -0.33 11.10 -5.49
C GLU A 83 0.39 11.80 -4.33
#